data_AF-A0A7J4FI55-F1
#
_entry.id   AF-A0A7J4FI55-F1
#
_cell.length_a   1.000
_cell.length_b   1.000
_cell.length_c   1.000
_cell.angle_alpha   90.00
_cell.angle_beta   90.00
_cell.angle_gamma   90.00
#
_symmetry.space_group_name_H-M   'P 1'
#
loop_
_entity.id
_entity.type
_entity.pdbx_description
1 polymer ?
#
loop_
_entity_poly.entity_id
_entity_poly.type
_entity_poly.pdbx_seq_one_letter_code
_entity_poly.pdbx_strand_id
1 'polypeptide(L)' 'MVNISIIGAGSVAFSMKFIRDLCVTESLWGSKIMLMDISKDRLNMVHNLAFRY' A
#
# COMPACT_ATOMS: atom_id res chain seq x y z
N MET A 1 -11.73 7.03 10.03
CA MET A 1 -11.39 6.74 8.62
C MET A 1 -10.38 7.76 8.15
N VAL A 2 -9.18 7.32 7.75
CA VAL A 2 -8.11 8.21 7.30
C VAL A 2 -7.71 7.89 5.85
N ASN A 3 -7.17 8.89 5.16
CA ASN A 3 -6.61 8.73 3.82
C ASN A 3 -5.08 8.69 3.94
N ILE A 4 -4.46 7.60 3.49
CA ILE A 4 -3.02 7.37 3.56
C ILE A 4 -2.48 7.30 2.14
N SER A 5 -1.49 8.12 1.80
CA SER A 5 -0.86 8.13 0.48
C SER A 5 0.60 7.69 0.58
N ILE A 6 1.00 6.73 -0.24
CA ILE A 6 2.38 6.22 -0.31
C ILE A 6 2.97 6.68 -1.65
N ILE A 7 3.91 7.62 -1.59
CA ILE A 7 4.65 8.13 -2.75
C ILE A 7 5.95 7.32 -2.89
N GLY A 8 6.22 6.79 -4.07
CA GLY A 8 7.31 5.82 -4.28
C GLY A 8 6.91 4.39 -3.89
N ALA A 9 5.63 4.06 -4.05
CA ALA A 9 5.04 2.77 -3.68
C ALA A 9 5.58 1.58 -4.48
N GLY A 10 6.35 1.80 -5.55
CA GLY A 10 7.03 0.74 -6.30
C GLY A 10 8.17 0.08 -5.51
N SER A 11 8.52 0.59 -4.33
CA SER A 11 9.42 -0.08 -3.38
C SER A 11 8.74 -1.27 -2.71
N VAL A 12 8.60 -2.38 -3.46
CA VAL A 12 7.77 -3.55 -3.09
C VAL A 12 8.03 -4.03 -1.66
N ALA A 13 9.29 -4.20 -1.27
CA ALA A 13 9.65 -4.70 0.05
C ALA A 13 9.23 -3.76 1.19
N PHE A 14 9.32 -2.45 0.97
CA PHE A 14 8.87 -1.44 1.94
C PHE A 14 7.35 -1.36 1.97
N SER A 15 6.74 -1.16 0.79
CA SER A 15 5.30 -0.93 0.68
C SER A 15 4.47 -2.10 1.17
N MET A 16 4.86 -3.35 0.88
CA MET A 16 4.14 -4.52 1.38
C MET A 16 4.22 -4.67 2.91
N LYS A 17 5.38 -4.38 3.51
CA LYS A 17 5.52 -4.37 4.98
C LYS A 17 4.63 -3.30 5.61
N PHE A 18 4.68 -2.10 5.05
CA PHE A 18 3.87 -0.98 5.55
C PHE A 18 2.36 -1.26 5.42
N ILE A 19 1.91 -1.76 4.27
CA ILE A 19 0.51 -2.14 4.05
C ILE A 19 0.08 -3.22 5.04
N ARG A 20 0.91 -4.25 5.27
CA ARG A 20 0.63 -5.29 6.27
C ARG A 20 0.43 -4.68 7.67
N ASP A 21 1.29 -3.76 8.08
CA ASP A 21 1.21 -3.12 9.40
C ASP A 21 -0.09 -2.30 9.52
N LEU A 22 -0.52 -1.64 8.44
CA LEU A 22 -1.82 -0.95 8.40
C LEU A 22 -3.00 -1.91 8.55
N CYS A 23 -2.97 -3.07 7.88
CA CYS A 23 -4.04 -4.06 7.93
C CYS A 23 -4.20 -4.70 9.33
N VAL A 24 -3.11 -4.87 10.09
CA VAL A 24 -3.17 -5.44 11.44
C VAL A 24 -3.38 -4.41 12.55
N THR A 25 -3.48 -3.12 12.20
CA THR A 25 -3.73 -2.03 13.17
C THR A 25 -5.22 -1.68 13.19
N GLU A 26 -5.95 -2.17 14.20
CA GLU A 26 -7.43 -2.05 14.28
C GLU A 26 -7.95 -0.61 14.18
N SER A 27 -7.24 0.35 14.79
CA SER A 27 -7.62 1.76 14.75
C SER A 27 -7.56 2.39 13.34
N LEU A 28 -6.90 1.71 12.40
CA LEU A 28 -6.74 2.14 11.00
C LEU A 28 -7.63 1.35 10.03
N TRP A 29 -8.46 0.43 10.50
CA TRP A 29 -9.37 -0.30 9.64
C TRP A 29 -10.35 0.63 8.90
N GLY A 30 -10.66 0.24 7.65
CA GLY A 30 -11.49 1.05 6.75
C GLY A 30 -10.78 2.29 6.17
N SER A 31 -9.48 2.47 6.42
CA SER A 31 -8.70 3.55 5.79
C SER A 31 -8.56 3.35 4.28
N LYS A 32 -8.45 4.46 3.56
CA LYS A 32 -8.19 4.45 2.12
C LYS A 32 -6.70 4.62 1.87
N ILE A 33 -6.08 3.67 1.18
CA ILE A 33 -4.66 3.70 0.83
C ILE A 33 -4.52 4.04 -0.67
N MET A 34 -3.79 5.11 -0.97
CA MET A 34 -3.46 5.55 -2.33
C MET A 34 -1.99 5.22 -2.61
N LEU A 35 -1.75 4.40 -3.64
CA LEU A 35 -0.40 4.03 -4.07
C LEU A 35 0.01 4.88 -5.28
N MET A 36 1.18 5.51 -5.20
CA MET A 36 1.74 6.30 -6.29
C MET A 36 3.19 5.89 -6.55
N ASP A 37 3.54 5.66 -7.81
CA ASP A 37 4.91 5.53 -8.27
C ASP A 37 5.00 6.01 -9.72
N ILE A 38 6.18 6.46 -10.15
CA ILE A 38 6.43 6.84 -11.54
C ILE A 38 6.52 5.61 -12.47
N SER A 39 6.87 4.44 -11.91
CA SER A 39 6.94 3.19 -12.64
C SER A 39 5.62 2.43 -12.52
N LYS A 40 4.86 2.39 -13.62
CA LYS A 40 3.58 1.67 -13.70
C LYS A 40 3.72 0.18 -13.41
N ASP A 41 4.78 -0.47 -13.90
CA ASP A 41 4.99 -1.91 -13.70
C ASP A 41 5.25 -2.26 -12.24
N ARG A 42 6.08 -1.45 -11.55
CA ARG A 42 6.32 -1.61 -10.12
C ARG A 42 5.07 -1.34 -9.30
N LEU A 43 4.31 -0.30 -9.67
CA LEU A 43 3.05 0.03 -9.01
C LEU A 43 2.02 -1.09 -9.16
N ASN A 44 1.88 -1.66 -10.35
CA ASN A 44 0.99 -2.79 -10.62
C ASN A 44 1.39 -4.02 -9.79
N MET A 45 2.69 -4.30 -9.65
CA MET A 45 3.18 -5.40 -8.83
C MET A 45 2.74 -5.23 -7.36
N VAL A 46 2.94 -4.03 -6.78
CA VAL A 46 2.54 -3.76 -5.39
C VAL A 46 1.03 -3.80 -5.23
N HIS A 47 0.27 -3.18 -6.14
CA HIS A 47 -1.19 -3.22 -6.10
C HIS A 47 -1.74 -4.65 -6.14
N ASN A 48 -1.24 -5.50 -7.04
CA ASN A 48 -1.67 -6.89 -7.16
C ASN A 48 -1.32 -7.75 -5.94
N LEU A 49 -0.17 -7.48 -5.31
CA LEU A 49 0.22 -8.16 -4.07
C LEU A 49 -0.64 -7.69 -2.89
N ALA A 50 -0.86 -6.38 -2.76
CA ALA A 50 -1.64 -5.78 -1.69
C ALA A 50 -3.12 -6.17 -1.75
N PHE A 51 -3.71 -6.31 -2.95
CA PHE A 51 -5.12 -6.68 -3.11
C PHE A 51 -5.40 -8.16 -2.85
N ARG A 52 -4.39 -9.03 -2.99
CA ARG A 52 -4.50 -10.46 -2.68
C ARG A 52 -4.33 -10.77 -1.20
N TYR A 53 -3.65 -9.87 -0.47
CA TYR A 53 -3.29 -10.02 0.92
C TYR A 53 -4.47 -9.70 1.83
#